data_AF-A0A7S4AD72-F1
#
_entry.id   AF-A0A7S4AD72-F1
#
_cell.length_a   1.000
_cell.length_b   1.000
_cell.length_c   1.000
_cell.angle_alpha   90.00
_cell.angle_beta   90.00
_cell.angle_gamma   90.00
#
_symmetry.space_group_name_H-M   'P 1'
#
loop_
_entity.id
_entity.type
_entity.pdbx_description
1 polymer ?
#
loop_
_entity_poly.entity_id
_entity_poly.type
_entity_poly.pdbx_seq_one_letter_code
_entity_poly.pdbx_strand_id
1 'polypeptide(L)'
;MEEKMLKTLNYNVTVPTPHTFLIRFLKAAHADKLMAQLACFLLDGTLLSLESLTCRWRPSQLAAAAILLARRQCGRHNWSPTLVTYSLYREEDVLPVAKALLHNKHRLEQNRELLALAKKYSKNKYGKVSHFKFDPLEYPEAVSGDESIEGIEDSHVSL
;
A
#
# COMPACT_ATOMS: atom_id res chain seq x y z
N MET A 1 -3.23 -16.12 32.12
CA MET A 1 -3.36 -15.05 31.11
C MET A 1 -3.95 -15.59 29.81
N GLU A 2 -3.41 -16.69 29.28
CA GLU A 2 -3.90 -17.37 28.07
C GLU A 2 -5.41 -17.68 28.08
N GLU A 3 -5.90 -18.40 29.10
CA GLU A 3 -7.33 -18.76 29.20
C GLU A 3 -8.26 -17.53 29.20
N LYS A 4 -7.84 -16.43 29.87
CA LYS A 4 -8.61 -15.18 29.89
C LYS A 4 -8.71 -14.57 28.49
N MET A 5 -7.62 -14.58 27.71
CA MET A 5 -7.63 -14.07 26.33
C MET A 5 -8.52 -14.92 25.41
N LEU A 6 -8.40 -16.25 25.49
CA LEU A 6 -9.22 -17.16 24.69
C LEU A 6 -10.71 -17.02 24.99
N LYS A 7 -11.07 -16.88 26.28
CA LYS A 7 -12.46 -16.61 26.69
C LYS A 7 -12.96 -15.27 26.14
N THR A 8 -12.17 -14.21 26.21
CA THR A 8 -12.55 -12.89 25.64
C THR A 8 -12.80 -12.96 24.13
N LEU A 9 -12.01 -13.76 23.40
CA LEU A 9 -12.17 -13.96 21.96
C LEU A 9 -13.23 -15.01 21.59
N ASN A 10 -13.93 -15.59 22.57
CA ASN A 10 -14.84 -16.74 22.38
C ASN A 10 -14.18 -17.89 21.59
N TYR A 11 -12.89 -18.13 21.83
CA TYR A 11 -12.07 -19.11 21.11
C TYR A 11 -11.99 -18.87 19.58
N ASN A 12 -12.42 -17.72 19.07
CA ASN A 12 -12.30 -17.34 17.68
C ASN A 12 -10.91 -16.73 17.39
N VAL A 13 -9.93 -17.60 17.16
CA VAL A 13 -8.54 -17.22 16.87
C VAL A 13 -8.19 -17.26 15.38
N THR A 14 -9.10 -17.73 14.53
CA THR A 14 -8.88 -17.89 13.09
C THR A 14 -9.37 -16.66 12.34
N VAL A 15 -8.63 -15.56 12.45
CA VAL A 15 -8.90 -14.32 11.70
C VAL A 15 -7.96 -14.18 10.50
N PRO A 16 -8.45 -13.74 9.33
CA PRO A 16 -7.61 -13.57 8.16
C PRO A 16 -6.66 -12.37 8.34
N THR A 17 -5.36 -12.65 8.31
CA THR A 17 -4.33 -11.60 8.44
C THR A 17 -4.01 -10.98 7.08
N PRO A 18 -3.43 -9.76 7.03
CA PRO A 18 -2.94 -9.18 5.78
C PRO A 18 -1.95 -10.13 5.05
N HIS A 19 -1.17 -10.90 5.81
CA HIS A 19 -0.22 -11.86 5.26
C HIS A 19 -0.90 -13.00 4.50
N THR A 20 -2.07 -13.46 4.97
CA THR A 20 -2.86 -14.50 4.30
C THR A 20 -3.27 -14.06 2.90
N PHE A 21 -3.72 -12.81 2.73
CA PHE A 21 -4.05 -12.24 1.43
C PHE A 21 -2.81 -12.03 0.57
N LEU A 22 -1.70 -11.59 1.18
CA LEU A 22 -0.44 -11.36 0.48
C LEU A 22 0.04 -12.62 -0.26
N ILE A 23 0.03 -13.79 0.40
CA ILE A 23 0.46 -15.05 -0.23
C ILE A 23 -0.36 -15.36 -1.50
N ARG A 24 -1.67 -15.11 -1.47
CA ARG A 24 -2.56 -15.30 -2.62
C ARG A 24 -2.20 -14.31 -3.74
N PHE A 25 -1.99 -13.04 -3.41
CA PHE A 25 -1.70 -12.01 -4.39
C PHE A 25 -0.30 -12.15 -5.00
N LEU A 26 0.69 -12.64 -4.25
CA LEU A 26 2.02 -12.94 -4.78
C LEU A 26 1.98 -14.00 -5.89
N LYS A 27 1.12 -15.02 -5.73
CA LYS A 27 0.89 -16.04 -6.78
C LYS A 27 0.24 -15.41 -8.02
N ALA A 28 -0.80 -14.60 -7.83
CA ALA A 28 -1.48 -13.90 -8.93
C ALA A 28 -0.58 -12.86 -9.64
N ALA A 29 0.37 -12.28 -8.92
CA ALA A 29 1.33 -11.32 -9.44
C ALA A 29 2.50 -11.96 -10.20
N HIS A 30 2.62 -13.30 -10.19
CA HIS A 30 3.82 -14.05 -10.61
C HIS A 30 5.10 -13.46 -9.98
N ALA A 31 5.04 -13.23 -8.66
CA ALA A 31 6.07 -12.50 -7.95
C ALA A 31 7.37 -13.30 -7.81
N ASP A 32 8.49 -12.65 -8.12
CA ASP A 32 9.82 -13.19 -7.86
C ASP A 32 10.13 -13.12 -6.35
N LYS A 33 11.18 -13.82 -5.92
CA LYS A 33 11.61 -13.81 -4.52
C LYS A 33 11.84 -12.39 -3.98
N LEU A 34 12.44 -11.51 -4.78
CA LEU A 34 12.70 -10.12 -4.39
C LEU A 34 11.40 -9.34 -4.15
N MET A 35 10.45 -9.45 -5.09
CA MET A 35 9.13 -8.82 -4.99
C MET A 35 8.35 -9.31 -3.77
N ALA A 36 8.42 -10.61 -3.49
CA ALA A 36 7.81 -11.19 -2.29
C ALA A 36 8.40 -10.60 -1.00
N GLN A 37 9.73 -10.46 -0.93
CA GLN A 37 10.36 -9.87 0.26
C GLN A 37 10.06 -8.37 0.40
N LEU A 38 10.01 -7.62 -0.70
CA LEU A 38 9.61 -6.21 -0.69
C LEU A 38 8.18 -6.03 -0.18
N ALA A 39 7.24 -6.84 -0.68
CA ALA A 39 5.85 -6.77 -0.25
C ALA A 39 5.69 -7.17 1.22
N CYS A 40 6.41 -8.20 1.69
CA CYS A 40 6.44 -8.57 3.11
C CYS A 40 7.03 -7.46 3.98
N PHE A 41 8.09 -6.79 3.55
CA PHE A 41 8.70 -5.68 4.29
C PHE A 41 7.73 -4.51 4.47
N LEU A 42 7.05 -4.11 3.38
CA LEU A 42 6.04 -3.06 3.41
C LEU A 42 4.87 -3.42 4.32
N LEU A 43 4.38 -4.66 4.22
CA LEU A 43 3.26 -5.14 5.01
C LEU A 43 3.60 -5.24 6.50
N ASP A 44 4.79 -5.75 6.85
CA ASP A 44 5.25 -5.83 8.24
C ASP A 44 5.34 -4.42 8.86
N GLY A 45 5.71 -3.40 8.08
CA GLY A 45 5.72 -2.00 8.53
C GLY A 45 4.34 -1.50 8.97
N THR A 46 3.26 -1.97 8.33
CA THR A 46 1.89 -1.55 8.68
C THR A 46 1.47 -2.02 10.07
N LEU A 47 2.07 -3.09 10.60
CA LEU A 47 1.79 -3.60 11.95
C LEU A 47 2.32 -2.67 13.05
N LEU A 48 3.32 -1.83 12.76
CA LEU A 48 3.82 -0.82 13.69
C LEU A 48 2.89 0.41 13.77
N SER A 49 1.84 0.46 12.96
CA SER A 49 0.96 1.63 12.82
C SER A 49 -0.51 1.24 12.90
N LEU A 50 -0.83 0.53 13.99
CA LEU A 50 -2.15 -0.03 14.30
C LEU A 50 -3.29 0.99 14.16
N GLU A 51 -3.11 2.17 14.74
CA GLU A 51 -4.16 3.20 14.80
C GLU A 51 -4.40 3.88 13.44
N SER A 52 -3.35 4.12 12.65
CA SER A 52 -3.46 4.92 11.43
C SER A 52 -3.81 4.13 10.16
N LEU A 53 -3.39 2.87 10.07
CA LEU A 53 -3.56 2.05 8.86
C LEU A 53 -4.47 0.85 9.09
N THR A 54 -4.20 0.10 10.15
CA THR A 54 -4.83 -1.20 10.40
C THR A 54 -6.28 -1.06 10.86
N CYS A 55 -6.63 0.07 11.49
CA CYS A 55 -8.03 0.43 11.80
C CYS A 55 -8.77 1.06 10.60
N ARG A 56 -8.06 1.68 9.64
CA ARG A 56 -8.66 2.42 8.52
C ARG A 56 -8.91 1.56 7.29
N TRP A 57 -8.06 0.57 7.03
CA TRP A 57 -8.07 -0.23 5.81
C TRP A 57 -8.23 -1.71 6.10
N ARG A 58 -8.90 -2.43 5.18
CA ARG A 58 -9.06 -3.88 5.29
C ARG A 58 -7.72 -4.61 5.09
N PRO A 59 -7.51 -5.77 5.74
CA PRO A 59 -6.30 -6.58 5.55
C PRO A 59 -5.97 -6.89 4.09
N SER A 60 -7.00 -7.13 3.26
CA SER A 60 -6.83 -7.39 1.82
C SER A 60 -6.38 -6.15 1.05
N GLN A 61 -6.85 -4.95 1.41
CA GLN A 61 -6.43 -3.70 0.78
C GLN A 61 -4.96 -3.38 1.10
N LEU A 62 -4.53 -3.60 2.35
CA LEU A 62 -3.12 -3.43 2.75
C LEU A 62 -2.20 -4.39 2.00
N ALA A 63 -2.63 -5.65 1.83
CA ALA A 63 -1.88 -6.63 1.05
C ALA A 63 -1.79 -6.24 -0.44
N ALA A 64 -2.89 -5.76 -1.04
CA ALA A 64 -2.91 -5.30 -2.42
C ALA A 64 -1.99 -4.08 -2.62
N ALA A 65 -1.99 -3.13 -1.68
CA ALA A 65 -1.14 -1.95 -1.69
C ALA A 65 0.35 -2.31 -1.62
N ALA A 66 0.72 -3.23 -0.75
CA ALA A 66 2.10 -3.73 -0.65
C ALA A 66 2.57 -4.39 -1.97
N ILE A 67 1.69 -5.14 -2.64
CA ILE A 67 1.97 -5.74 -3.94
C ILE A 67 2.14 -4.67 -5.02
N LEU A 68 1.26 -3.67 -5.07
CA LEU A 68 1.34 -2.59 -6.05
C LEU A 68 2.70 -1.87 -5.96
N LEU A 69 3.11 -1.51 -4.75
CA LEU A 69 4.40 -0.86 -4.50
C LEU A 69 5.59 -1.75 -4.84
N ALA A 70 5.57 -3.03 -4.41
CA ALA A 70 6.63 -3.98 -4.73
C ALA A 70 6.75 -4.24 -6.23
N ARG A 71 5.63 -4.29 -6.96
CA ARG A 71 5.60 -4.45 -8.42
C ARG A 71 6.22 -3.24 -9.12
N ARG A 72 5.84 -2.03 -8.73
CA ARG A 72 6.42 -0.78 -9.25
C ARG A 72 7.93 -0.73 -9.01
N GLN A 73 8.39 -1.10 -7.81
CA GLN A 73 9.82 -1.16 -7.48
C GLN A 73 10.60 -2.15 -8.34
N CYS A 74 9.97 -3.23 -8.80
CA CYS A 74 10.57 -4.22 -9.69
C CYS A 74 10.38 -3.89 -11.19
N GLY A 75 9.94 -2.69 -11.55
CA GLY A 75 9.72 -2.28 -12.95
C GLY A 75 8.48 -2.90 -13.61
N ARG A 76 7.58 -3.52 -12.84
CA ARG A 76 6.33 -4.13 -13.34
C ARG A 76 5.16 -3.18 -13.09
N HIS A 77 5.11 -2.08 -13.84
CA HIS A 77 4.23 -0.94 -13.56
C HIS A 77 2.74 -1.23 -13.72
N ASN A 78 2.34 -2.12 -14.64
CA ASN A 78 0.92 -2.39 -14.89
C ASN A 78 0.32 -3.34 -13.84
N TRP A 79 -0.85 -2.99 -13.29
CA TRP A 79 -1.70 -3.92 -12.55
C TRP A 79 -2.24 -5.00 -13.49
N SER A 80 -1.88 -6.26 -13.27
CA SER A 80 -2.23 -7.33 -14.22
C SER A 80 -3.72 -7.67 -14.16
N PRO A 81 -4.34 -8.10 -15.28
CA PRO A 81 -5.72 -8.61 -15.27
C PRO A 81 -5.92 -9.75 -14.27
N THR A 82 -4.91 -10.62 -14.12
CA THR A 82 -4.87 -11.67 -13.10
C THR A 82 -5.01 -11.10 -11.69
N LEU A 83 -4.32 -10.01 -11.37
CA LEU A 83 -4.45 -9.36 -10.07
C LEU A 83 -5.84 -8.77 -9.86
N VAL A 84 -6.46 -8.16 -10.87
CA VAL A 84 -7.85 -7.70 -10.78
C VAL A 84 -8.78 -8.86 -10.44
N THR A 85 -8.68 -9.98 -11.14
CA THR A 85 -9.53 -11.16 -10.90
C THR A 85 -9.33 -11.78 -9.52
N TYR A 86 -8.09 -11.91 -9.04
CA TYR A 86 -7.81 -12.61 -7.79
C TYR A 86 -7.84 -11.72 -6.54
N SER A 87 -7.63 -10.41 -6.69
CA SER A 87 -7.72 -9.43 -5.60
C SER A 87 -9.08 -8.74 -5.53
N LEU A 88 -9.85 -8.74 -6.63
CA LEU A 88 -11.10 -8.00 -6.80
C LEU A 88 -10.94 -6.48 -6.68
N TYR A 89 -9.72 -5.98 -6.77
CA TYR A 89 -9.42 -4.55 -6.74
C TYR A 89 -8.81 -4.09 -8.06
N ARG A 90 -9.26 -2.91 -8.51
CA ARG A 90 -8.61 -2.18 -9.60
C ARG A 90 -7.46 -1.37 -9.05
N GLU A 91 -6.54 -0.95 -9.92
CA GLU A 91 -5.39 -0.15 -9.49
C GLU A 91 -5.81 1.15 -8.79
N GLU A 92 -6.86 1.80 -9.31
CA GLU A 92 -7.49 3.00 -8.74
C GLU A 92 -7.96 2.82 -7.28
N ASP A 93 -8.48 1.64 -6.93
CA ASP A 93 -8.94 1.35 -5.56
C ASP A 93 -7.76 1.18 -4.58
N VAL A 94 -6.63 0.71 -5.09
CA VAL A 94 -5.44 0.36 -4.30
C VAL A 94 -4.50 1.55 -4.15
N LEU A 95 -4.46 2.45 -5.12
CA LEU A 95 -3.64 3.66 -5.12
C LEU A 95 -3.74 4.50 -3.84
N PRO A 96 -4.91 4.86 -3.31
CA PRO A 96 -4.99 5.66 -2.08
C PRO A 96 -4.38 4.92 -0.87
N VAL A 97 -4.55 3.60 -0.82
CA VAL A 97 -3.99 2.76 0.24
C VAL A 97 -2.47 2.66 0.12
N ALA A 98 -1.95 2.52 -1.10
CA ALA A 98 -0.52 2.51 -1.38
C ALA A 98 0.15 3.83 -1.03
N LYS A 99 -0.50 4.97 -1.32
CA LYS A 99 -0.03 6.30 -0.89
C LYS A 99 0.04 6.41 0.63
N ALA A 100 -1.02 6.00 1.33
CA ALA A 100 -1.05 6.00 2.79
C ALA A 100 0.04 5.10 3.39
N LEU A 101 0.29 3.93 2.79
CA LEU A 101 1.32 2.99 3.21
C LEU A 101 2.73 3.59 3.05
N LEU A 102 3.00 4.28 1.93
CA LEU A 102 4.29 4.92 1.69
C LEU A 102 4.54 6.10 2.65
N HIS A 103 3.52 6.93 2.88
CA HIS A 103 3.59 8.01 3.87
C HIS A 103 3.89 7.46 5.27
N ASN A 104 3.18 6.39 5.66
CA ASN A 104 3.40 5.73 6.94
C ASN A 104 4.82 5.17 7.08
N LYS A 105 5.33 4.51 6.04
CA LYS A 105 6.71 4.01 6.00
C LYS A 105 7.69 5.16 6.25
N HIS A 106 7.54 6.29 5.55
CA HIS A 106 8.43 7.43 5.72
C HIS A 106 8.40 7.99 7.15
N ARG A 107 7.21 8.13 7.73
CA ARG A 107 7.03 8.53 9.14
C ARG A 107 7.75 7.58 10.10
N LEU A 108 7.57 6.28 9.93
CA LEU A 108 8.21 5.27 10.78
C LEU A 108 9.75 5.25 10.63
N GLU A 109 10.29 5.63 9.47
CA GLU A 109 11.73 5.79 9.25
C GLU A 109 12.27 7.01 10.00
N GLN A 110 11.57 8.14 9.92
CA GLN A 110 11.92 9.37 10.65
C GLN A 110 11.91 9.14 12.16
N ASN A 111 10.92 8.43 12.67
CA ASN A 111 10.78 8.12 14.09
C ASN A 111 11.70 6.99 14.59
N ARG A 112 12.49 6.37 13.69
CA ARG A 112 13.33 5.19 14.00
C ARG A 112 12.56 3.98 14.56
N GLU A 113 11.27 3.90 14.29
CA GLU A 113 10.42 2.77 14.72
C GLU A 113 10.64 1.54 13.83
N LEU A 114 11.14 1.75 12.60
CA LEU A 114 11.46 0.67 11.66
C LEU A 114 12.77 -0.07 11.92
N LEU A 115 13.56 0.27 12.96
CA LEU A 115 14.90 -0.29 13.16
C LEU A 115 14.94 -1.82 13.21
N ALA A 116 14.03 -2.46 13.96
CA ALA A 116 13.99 -3.91 14.07
C ALA A 116 13.62 -4.60 12.74
N LEU A 117 12.68 -4.01 12.01
CA LEU A 117 12.27 -4.49 10.68
C LEU A 117 13.39 -4.26 9.65
N ALA A 118 14.00 -3.09 9.62
CA ALA A 118 15.15 -2.79 8.76
C ALA A 118 16.29 -3.77 9.02
N LYS A 119 16.59 -4.09 10.29
CA LYS A 119 17.60 -5.09 10.67
C LYS A 119 17.22 -6.52 10.26
N LYS A 120 15.94 -6.88 10.27
CA LYS A 120 15.45 -8.17 9.77
C LYS A 120 15.69 -8.26 8.27
N TYR A 121 15.20 -7.27 7.52
CA TYR A 121 15.18 -7.27 6.05
C TYR A 121 16.49 -6.84 5.38
N SER A 122 17.49 -6.36 6.14
CA SER A 122 18.85 -6.11 5.66
C SER A 122 19.69 -7.38 5.49
N LYS A 123 19.24 -8.53 6.02
CA LYS A 123 19.95 -9.81 5.89
C LYS A 123 19.82 -10.35 4.46
N ASN A 124 20.85 -11.05 3.98
CA ASN A 124 20.89 -11.61 2.63
C ASN A 124 19.74 -12.61 2.35
N LYS A 125 19.26 -13.31 3.38
CA LYS A 125 18.08 -14.20 3.30
C LYS A 125 16.84 -13.49 2.75
N TYR A 126 16.70 -12.19 3.03
CA TYR A 126 15.56 -11.36 2.63
C TYR A 126 15.89 -10.45 1.43
N GLY A 127 17.01 -10.65 0.73
CA GLY A 127 17.36 -9.87 -0.45
C GLY A 127 17.75 -8.42 -0.16
N LYS A 128 18.08 -8.08 1.09
CA LYS A 128 18.47 -6.72 1.52
C LYS A 128 17.44 -5.64 1.15
N VAL A 129 16.15 -6.01 1.16
CA VAL A 129 15.05 -5.15 0.69
C VAL A 129 14.84 -3.88 1.52
N SER A 130 15.42 -3.81 2.72
CA SER A 130 15.38 -2.61 3.58
C SER A 130 16.08 -1.40 2.96
N HIS A 131 17.00 -1.59 2.02
CA HIS A 131 17.75 -0.50 1.40
C HIS A 131 17.07 0.10 0.17
N PHE A 132 15.94 -0.46 -0.27
CA PHE A 132 15.22 0.07 -1.43
C PHE A 132 14.54 1.39 -1.07
N LYS A 133 14.80 2.40 -1.90
CA LYS A 133 14.06 3.66 -1.89
C LYS A 133 12.87 3.51 -2.82
N PHE A 134 11.70 3.88 -2.32
CA PHE A 134 10.46 3.88 -3.09
C PHE A 134 10.25 5.29 -3.63
N ASP A 135 10.02 5.38 -4.93
CA ASP A 135 9.68 6.67 -5.54
C ASP A 135 8.28 7.11 -5.11
N PRO A 136 8.04 8.42 -4.97
CA PRO A 136 6.69 8.94 -4.76
C PRO A 136 5.77 8.45 -5.87
N LEU A 137 4.59 7.95 -5.51
CA LEU A 137 3.55 7.67 -6.51
C LEU A 137 3.07 9.04 -7.02
N GLU A 138 3.46 9.42 -8.24
CA GLU A 138 3.09 10.70 -8.87
C GLU A 138 1.60 11.03 -8.70
N TYR A 139 1.33 12.31 -8.40
CA TYR A 139 0.02 12.93 -8.43
C TYR A 139 -0.32 13.20 -9.91
N PRO A 140 -1.38 12.61 -10.49
CA PRO A 140 -2.26 13.45 -11.28
C PRO A 140 -2.94 14.35 -10.25
N GLU A 141 -2.58 15.63 -10.25
CA GLU A 141 -3.42 16.65 -9.61
C GLU A 141 -4.85 16.40 -10.04
N ALA A 142 -5.77 16.43 -9.07
CA ALA A 142 -7.16 16.62 -9.39
C ALA A 142 -7.21 17.81 -10.35
N VAL A 143 -7.87 17.65 -11.49
CA VAL A 143 -8.24 18.77 -12.34
C VAL A 143 -9.07 19.68 -11.44
N SER A 144 -8.42 20.69 -10.86
CA SER A 144 -9.09 21.81 -10.23
C SER A 144 -9.80 22.50 -11.37
N GLY A 145 -11.11 22.28 -11.44
CA GLY A 145 -11.99 23.17 -12.17
C GLY A 145 -11.78 24.56 -11.59
N ASP A 146 -11.02 25.37 -12.32
CA ASP A 146 -11.28 26.79 -12.44
C ASP A 146 -11.74 26.98 -13.90
N GLU A 147 -13.02 26.73 -14.12
CA GLU A 147 -13.75 27.57 -15.07
C GLU A 147 -13.77 28.97 -14.45
N SER A 148 -12.72 29.75 -14.70
CA SER A 148 -12.76 31.19 -14.53
C SER A 148 -13.65 31.75 -15.62
N ILE A 149 -14.95 31.77 -15.35
CA ILE A 149 -15.88 32.71 -15.95
C ILE A 149 -15.60 34.08 -15.32
N GLU A 150 -14.80 34.88 -16.02
CA GLU A 150 -14.86 36.35 -16.04
C GLU A 150 -14.55 36.72 -17.50
N GLY A 151 -15.40 37.35 -18.31
CA GLY A 151 -16.53 38.20 -18.01
C GLY A 151 -16.26 39.60 -18.58
N ILE A 152 -16.78 39.86 -19.80
CA ILE A 152 -17.34 41.15 -20.28
C ILE A 152 -16.25 42.24 -20.54
N GLU A 153 -16.09 42.87 -21.71
CA GLU A 153 -17.00 43.87 -22.31
C GLU A 153 -16.67 44.18 -23.78
N ASP A 154 -17.76 44.27 -24.54
CA ASP A 154 -18.09 45.25 -25.58
C ASP A 154 -17.01 45.79 -26.52
N SER A 155 -17.17 45.46 -27.79
CA SER A 155 -17.12 46.49 -28.83
C SER A 155 -18.20 46.26 -29.90
N HIS A 156 -19.22 47.12 -29.80
CA HIS A 156 -19.96 47.74 -30.89
C HIS A 156 -20.77 46.87 -31.86
N VAL A 157 -22.07 46.84 -31.57
CA VAL A 157 -23.15 46.97 -32.55
C VAL A 157 -22.97 48.26 -33.36
N SER A 158 -22.97 48.18 -34.70
CA SER A 158 -23.95 48.86 -35.57
C SER A 158 -23.62 48.74 -37.07
N LEU A 159 -24.64 48.30 -37.81
CA LEU A 159 -24.90 48.33 -39.27
C LEU A 159 -24.19 47.30 -40.16
#